data_AF-K2GAI0-F1
#
_entry.id   AF-K2GAI0-F1
#
_cell.length_a   1.000
_cell.length_b   1.000
_cell.length_c   1.000
_cell.angle_alpha   90.00
_cell.angle_beta   90.00
_cell.angle_gamma   90.00
#
_symmetry.space_group_name_H-M   'P 1'
#
loop_
_entity.id
_entity.type
_entity.pdbx_description
1 polymer ?
#
loop_
_entity_poly.entity_id
_entity_poly.type
_entity_poly.pdbx_seq_one_letter_code
_entity_poly.pdbx_strand_id
1 'polypeptide(L)'
;MYKLLHDGLFLILLTFAGLLFSDALLPGLVTNKISFTKITLFLVAVMTLIGFLGKKLSISYPQKKANKNRLLPVIVLFSFLLIGNSLLKFTLWQNIIITLTTLFIFFLFYELIFHHEK
;
A
#
# COMPACT_ATOMS: atom_id res chain seq x y z
N MET A 1 -26.20 10.17 -6.78
CA MET A 1 -24.93 10.00 -7.53
C MET A 1 -23.68 10.16 -6.65
N TYR A 2 -23.57 11.21 -5.85
CA TYR A 2 -22.38 11.44 -5.01
C TYR A 2 -22.01 10.27 -4.07
N LYS A 3 -23.01 9.71 -3.37
CA LYS A 3 -22.84 8.54 -2.49
C LYS A 3 -22.37 7.29 -3.23
N LEU A 4 -22.92 7.06 -4.44
CA LEU A 4 -22.52 5.95 -5.31
C LEU A 4 -21.07 6.08 -5.79
N LEU A 5 -20.64 7.30 -6.10
CA LEU A 5 -19.27 7.59 -6.51
C LEU A 5 -18.28 7.34 -5.36
N HIS A 6 -18.68 7.70 -4.13
CA HIS A 6 -17.88 7.45 -2.93
C HIS A 6 -17.78 5.95 -2.61
N ASP A 7 -18.89 5.21 -2.67
CA ASP A 7 -18.89 3.75 -2.48
C ASP A 7 -18.11 3.03 -3.59
N GLY A 8 -18.21 3.51 -4.83
CA GLY A 8 -17.41 3.05 -5.95
C GLY A 8 -15.91 3.30 -5.76
N LEU A 9 -15.52 4.48 -5.25
CA LEU A 9 -14.13 4.77 -4.90
C LEU A 9 -13.60 3.79 -3.85
N PHE A 10 -14.40 3.48 -2.82
CA PHE A 10 -14.03 2.49 -1.81
C PHE A 10 -13.81 1.10 -2.42
N LEU A 11 -14.70 0.64 -3.30
CA LEU A 11 -14.57 -0.62 -4.02
C LEU A 11 -13.32 -0.66 -4.91
N ILE A 12 -13.01 0.43 -5.60
CA ILE A 12 -11.80 0.56 -6.44
C ILE A 12 -10.55 0.52 -5.56
N LEU A 13 -10.55 1.21 -4.41
CA LEU A 13 -9.46 1.18 -3.43
C LEU A 13 -9.24 -0.22 -2.86
N LEU A 14 -10.31 -0.92 -2.51
CA LEU A 14 -10.26 -2.29 -2.01
C LEU A 14 -9.66 -3.23 -3.07
N THR A 15 -10.12 -3.09 -4.31
CA THR A 15 -9.63 -3.89 -5.45
C THR A 15 -8.16 -3.58 -5.73
N PHE A 16 -7.76 -2.31 -5.68
CA PHE A 16 -6.38 -1.88 -5.86
C PHE A 16 -5.47 -2.43 -4.74
N ALA A 17 -5.93 -2.40 -3.49
CA ALA A 17 -5.23 -3.02 -2.38
C ALA A 17 -5.07 -4.53 -2.58
N GLY A 18 -6.13 -5.23 -3.02
CA GLY A 18 -6.07 -6.66 -3.34
C GLY A 18 -5.10 -6.99 -4.48
N LEU A 19 -5.04 -6.13 -5.50
CA LEU A 19 -4.07 -6.24 -6.60
C LEU A 19 -2.63 -6.04 -6.09
N LEU A 20 -2.38 -5.05 -5.23
CA LEU A 20 -1.08 -4.84 -4.61
C LEU A 20 -0.67 -6.01 -3.70
N PHE A 21 -1.59 -6.56 -2.91
CA PHE A 21 -1.32 -7.76 -2.12
C PHE A 21 -0.98 -8.96 -3.00
N SER A 22 -1.75 -9.16 -4.07
CA SER A 22 -1.50 -10.25 -5.03
C SER A 22 -0.14 -10.09 -5.72
N ASP A 23 0.23 -8.87 -6.10
CA ASP A 23 1.50 -8.58 -6.75
C ASP A 23 2.69 -8.60 -5.77
N ALA A 24 2.48 -8.26 -4.49
CA ALA A 24 3.49 -8.41 -3.45
C ALA A 24 3.76 -9.89 -3.10
N LEU A 25 2.70 -10.71 -3.08
CA LEU A 25 2.81 -12.15 -2.82
C LEU A 25 3.29 -12.93 -4.04
N LEU A 26 2.96 -12.50 -5.26
CA LEU A 26 3.30 -13.14 -6.53
C LEU A 26 3.72 -12.09 -7.57
N PRO A 27 4.92 -11.51 -7.43
CA PRO A 27 5.42 -10.45 -8.30
C PRO A 27 5.43 -10.88 -9.76
N GLY A 28 4.83 -10.05 -10.62
CA GLY A 28 4.81 -10.24 -12.07
C GLY A 28 3.63 -11.03 -12.63
N LEU A 29 2.75 -11.63 -11.81
CA LEU A 29 1.50 -12.21 -12.33
C LEU A 29 0.49 -11.13 -12.70
N VAL A 30 0.42 -10.07 -11.91
CA VAL A 30 -0.56 -8.98 -12.08
C VAL A 30 0.05 -7.84 -12.90
N THR A 31 1.28 -7.42 -12.57
CA THR A 31 1.97 -6.31 -13.26
C THR A 31 2.15 -6.54 -14.75
N ASN A 32 2.23 -7.80 -15.19
CA ASN A 32 2.50 -8.15 -16.59
C ASN A 32 1.26 -8.00 -17.49
N LYS A 33 0.05 -8.03 -16.90
CA LYS A 33 -1.21 -7.86 -17.63
C LYS A 33 -1.85 -6.49 -17.41
N ILE A 34 -1.63 -5.88 -16.25
CA ILE A 34 -2.27 -4.62 -15.87
C ILE A 34 -1.22 -3.62 -15.37
N SER A 35 -1.13 -2.48 -16.06
CA SER A 35 -0.22 -1.40 -15.66
C SER A 35 -0.79 -0.62 -14.48
N PHE A 36 -0.10 -0.67 -13.34
CA PHE A 36 -0.47 0.09 -12.14
C PHE A 36 -0.66 1.58 -12.41
N THR A 37 0.15 2.17 -13.30
CA THR A 37 0.03 3.58 -13.69
C THR A 37 -1.38 3.93 -14.18
N LYS A 38 -2.00 3.04 -14.99
CA LYS A 38 -3.35 3.27 -15.51
C LYS A 38 -4.40 3.25 -14.39
N ILE A 39 -4.26 2.33 -13.44
CA ILE A 39 -5.17 2.23 -12.29
C ILE A 39 -5.03 3.44 -11.37
N THR A 40 -3.79 3.87 -11.09
CA THR A 40 -3.52 5.07 -10.27
C THR A 40 -4.10 6.32 -10.92
N LEU A 41 -3.94 6.49 -12.23
CA LEU A 41 -4.46 7.64 -12.95
C LEU A 41 -6.00 7.65 -12.97
N PHE A 42 -6.61 6.47 -13.08
CA PHE A 42 -8.06 6.32 -12.93
C PHE A 42 -8.55 6.67 -11.51
N LEU A 43 -7.84 6.22 -10.47
CA LEU A 43 -8.12 6.57 -9.07
C LEU A 43 -8.08 8.08 -8.84
N VAL A 44 -7.03 8.75 -9.33
CA VAL A 44 -6.88 10.21 -9.24
C VAL A 44 -8.04 10.90 -9.96
N ALA A 45 -8.42 10.44 -11.16
CA ALA A 45 -9.55 10.99 -11.90
C ALA A 45 -10.87 10.87 -11.10
N VAL A 46 -11.16 9.70 -10.53
CA VAL A 46 -12.37 9.48 -9.71
C VAL A 46 -12.36 10.35 -8.45
N MET A 47 -11.22 10.44 -7.75
CA MET A 47 -11.08 11.33 -6.57
C MET A 47 -11.34 12.79 -6.93
N THR A 48 -10.80 13.25 -8.05
CA THR A 48 -10.97 14.62 -8.54
C THR A 48 -12.44 14.88 -8.89
N LEU A 49 -13.11 13.91 -9.53
CA LEU A 49 -14.53 13.98 -9.88
C LEU A 49 -15.42 14.05 -8.64
N ILE A 50 -15.11 13.25 -7.60
CA ILE A 50 -15.81 13.28 -6.31
C ILE A 50 -15.61 14.64 -5.64
N GLY A 51 -14.38 15.15 -5.60
CA GLY A 51 -14.09 16.48 -5.04
C GLY A 51 -14.87 17.59 -5.76
N PHE A 52 -14.90 17.55 -7.09
CA PHE A 52 -15.63 18.51 -7.91
C PHE A 52 -17.15 18.42 -7.72
N LEU A 53 -17.73 17.22 -7.74
CA LEU A 53 -19.16 17.02 -7.47
C LEU A 53 -19.53 17.41 -6.03
N GLY A 54 -18.68 17.09 -5.06
CA GLY A 54 -18.89 17.44 -3.66
C GLY A 54 -18.94 18.95 -3.45
N LYS A 55 -18.04 19.69 -4.13
CA LYS A 55 -18.02 21.16 -4.14
C LYS A 55 -19.27 21.74 -4.81
N LYS A 56 -19.67 21.18 -5.97
CA LYS A 56 -20.89 21.61 -6.71
C LYS A 56 -22.17 21.36 -5.91
N LEU A 57 -22.21 20.30 -5.09
CA LEU A 57 -23.37 19.92 -4.26
C LEU A 57 -23.35 20.58 -2.87
N SER A 58 -22.38 21.45 -2.56
CA SER A 58 -22.21 22.09 -1.24
C SER A 58 -22.22 21.10 -0.07
N ILE A 59 -21.68 19.90 -0.29
CA ILE A 59 -21.56 18.88 0.76
C ILE A 59 -20.40 19.29 1.65
N SER A 60 -20.73 20.06 2.69
CA SER A 60 -19.77 20.47 3.71
C SER A 60 -19.52 19.28 4.63
N TYR A 61 -18.36 18.64 4.47
CA TYR A 61 -17.91 17.65 5.44
C TYR A 61 -17.58 18.38 6.73
N PRO A 62 -18.16 18.00 7.88
CA PRO A 62 -17.66 18.49 9.15
C PRO A 62 -16.18 18.11 9.23
N GLN A 63 -15.31 19.12 9.37
CA GLN A 63 -13.89 18.94 9.55
C GLN A 63 -13.68 18.14 10.84
N LYS A 64 -13.64 16.82 10.71
CA LYS A 64 -13.37 15.92 11.81
C LYS A 64 -11.92 16.17 12.19
N LYS A 65 -11.68 16.68 13.41
CA LYS A 65 -10.33 16.89 13.96
C LYS A 65 -9.49 15.65 13.64
N ALA A 66 -8.41 15.85 12.90
CA ALA A 66 -7.47 14.79 12.54
C ALA A 66 -6.87 14.23 13.83
N ASN A 67 -7.47 13.16 14.35
CA ASN A 67 -6.94 12.48 15.51
C ASN A 67 -5.64 11.81 15.05
N LYS A 68 -4.54 12.11 15.74
CA LYS A 68 -3.19 11.68 15.36
C LYS A 68 -3.10 10.16 15.54
N ASN A 69 -3.54 9.42 14.53
CA ASN A 69 -3.64 7.98 14.61
C ASN A 69 -2.21 7.43 14.61
N ARG A 70 -1.75 6.86 15.73
CA ARG A 70 -0.38 6.33 15.86
C ARG A 70 -0.05 5.24 14.84
N LEU A 71 -1.08 4.64 14.23
CA LEU A 71 -0.96 3.64 13.16
C LEU A 71 -0.67 4.23 11.78
N LEU A 72 -0.94 5.52 11.54
CA LEU A 72 -0.69 6.18 10.25
C LEU A 72 0.78 6.07 9.80
N PRO A 73 1.79 6.40 10.64
CA PRO A 73 3.19 6.24 10.24
C PRO A 73 3.59 4.78 9.99
N VAL A 74 3.03 3.83 10.75
CA VAL A 74 3.27 2.38 10.52
C VAL A 74 2.70 1.96 9.17
N ILE A 75 1.47 2.38 8.85
CA ILE A 75 0.82 2.09 7.57
C ILE A 75 1.61 2.70 6.41
N VAL A 76 2.06 3.96 6.56
CA VAL A 76 2.88 4.63 5.53
C VAL A 76 4.20 3.89 5.31
N LEU A 77 4.89 3.48 6.37
CA LEU A 77 6.13 2.69 6.29
C LEU A 77 5.88 1.35 5.58
N PHE A 78 4.81 0.64 5.97
CA PHE A 78 4.47 -0.66 5.41
C PHE A 78 4.08 -0.56 3.93
N SER A 79 3.29 0.47 3.57
CA SER A 79 2.95 0.79 2.18
C SER A 79 4.19 1.15 1.37
N PHE A 80 5.11 1.94 1.92
CA PHE A 80 6.36 2.28 1.26
C PHE A 80 7.21 1.03 0.97
N LEU A 81 7.28 0.10 1.92
CA LEU A 81 7.98 -1.18 1.76
C LEU A 81 7.34 -2.06 0.68
N LEU A 82 6.01 -2.18 0.68
CA LEU A 82 5.25 -2.94 -0.32
C LEU A 82 5.39 -2.35 -1.73
N ILE A 83 5.29 -1.02 -1.86
CA ILE A 83 5.45 -0.32 -3.13
C ILE A 83 6.89 -0.42 -3.61
N GLY A 84 7.87 -0.26 -2.71
CA GLY A 84 9.29 -0.46 -3.02
C GLY A 84 9.57 -1.88 -3.53
N ASN A 85 8.96 -2.88 -2.90
CA ASN A 85 9.04 -4.28 -3.33
C ASN A 85 8.47 -4.49 -4.75
N SER A 86 7.26 -3.96 -5.01
CA SER A 86 6.61 -4.07 -6.33
C SER A 86 7.36 -3.31 -7.42
N LEU A 87 7.91 -2.11 -7.12
CA LEU A 87 8.68 -1.30 -8.07
C LEU A 87 10.02 -1.91 -8.47
N LEU A 88 10.70 -2.56 -7.51
CA LEU A 88 11.98 -3.23 -7.76
C LEU A 88 11.82 -4.52 -8.57
N LYS A 89 10.57 -4.96 -8.83
CA LYS A 89 10.23 -6.19 -9.59
C LYS A 89 11.05 -7.39 -9.13
N PHE A 90 11.33 -7.48 -7.84
CA PHE A 90 12.07 -8.62 -7.32
C PHE A 90 11.26 -9.88 -7.60
N THR A 91 11.89 -10.86 -8.26
CA THR A 91 11.27 -12.16 -8.45
C THR A 91 10.99 -12.79 -7.08
N LEU A 92 10.02 -13.70 -6.99
CA LEU A 92 9.72 -14.44 -5.75
C LEU A 92 10.98 -14.98 -5.06
N TRP A 93 11.90 -15.50 -5.87
CA TRP A 93 13.20 -15.98 -5.43
C TRP A 93 14.05 -14.89 -4.76
N GLN A 94 14.11 -13.70 -5.33
CA GLN A 94 14.83 -12.58 -4.74
C GLN A 94 14.18 -12.13 -3.42
N ASN A 95 12.85 -12.09 -3.33
CA ASN A 95 12.17 -11.79 -2.07
C ASN A 95 12.44 -12.83 -0.98
N ILE A 96 12.43 -14.12 -1.32
CA ILE A 96 12.78 -15.22 -0.40
C ILE A 96 14.23 -15.07 0.06
N ILE A 97 15.16 -14.80 -0.85
CA ILE A 97 16.58 -14.62 -0.52
C ILE A 97 16.78 -13.42 0.40
N ILE A 98 16.15 -12.28 0.10
CA ILE A 98 16.26 -11.05 0.91
C ILE A 98 15.69 -11.29 2.31
N THR A 99 14.50 -11.91 2.42
CA THR A 99 13.90 -12.22 3.72
C THR A 99 14.75 -13.19 4.53
N LEU A 100 15.26 -14.26 3.91
CA LEU A 100 16.14 -15.23 4.58
C LEU A 100 17.45 -14.57 5.05
N THR A 101 18.07 -13.75 4.19
CA THR A 101 19.30 -13.02 4.52
C THR A 101 19.08 -12.03 5.65
N THR A 102 17.96 -11.30 5.62
CA THR A 102 17.61 -10.34 6.68
C THR A 102 17.38 -11.06 8.00
N LEU A 103 16.66 -12.18 7.99
CA LEU A 103 16.39 -12.99 9.18
C LEU A 103 17.67 -13.61 9.74
N PHE A 104 18.58 -14.03 8.87
CA PHE A 104 19.91 -14.53 9.24
C PHE A 104 20.78 -13.44 9.87
N ILE A 105 20.78 -12.22 9.31
CA ILE A 105 21.48 -11.08 9.90
C ILE A 105 20.91 -10.75 11.28
N PHE A 106 19.58 -10.71 11.44
CA PHE A 106 18.94 -10.50 12.74
C PHE A 106 19.29 -11.61 13.74
N PHE A 107 19.37 -12.86 13.28
CA PHE A 107 19.81 -13.99 14.10
C PHE A 107 21.26 -13.82 14.58
N LEU A 108 22.17 -13.41 13.69
CA LEU A 108 23.56 -13.12 14.06
C LEU A 108 23.66 -11.95 15.04
N PHE A 109 22.87 -10.89 14.85
CA PHE A 109 22.81 -9.80 15.83
C PHE A 109 22.25 -10.26 17.19
N TYR A 110 21.24 -11.12 17.18
CA TYR A 110 20.70 -11.71 18.39
C TYR A 110 21.75 -12.54 19.12
N GLU A 111 22.48 -13.40 18.41
CA GLU A 111 23.60 -14.16 18.97
C GLU A 111 24.70 -13.23 19.49
N LEU A 112 25.14 -12.25 18.72
CA LEU A 112 26.19 -11.32 19.14
C LEU A 112 25.83 -10.53 20.41
N ILE A 113 24.57 -10.12 20.54
CA ILE A 113 24.10 -9.32 21.69
C ILE A 113 23.85 -10.21 22.91
N PHE A 114 23.19 -11.36 22.76
CA PHE A 114 22.75 -12.18 23.89
C PHE A 114 23.72 -13.31 24.28
N HIS A 115 24.65 -13.69 23.40
CA HIS A 115 25.68 -14.68 23.71
C HIS A 115 26.86 -14.09 24.49
N HIS A 116 26.98 -12.75 24.54
CA HIS A 116 27.98 -12.06 25.35
C HIS A 116 27.55 -11.82 26.81
N GLU A 117 26.32 -12.18 27.19
CA GLU A 117 25.80 -12.08 28.56
C GLU A 117 25.85 -13.41 29.35
N LYS A 118 26.59 -14.43 28.87
CA LYS A 118 26.84 -15.69 29.61
C LYS A 118 28.30 -15.87 29.99
#